data_AF-A0A183GZ87-F1
#
_entry.id   AF-A0A183GZ87-F1
#
_cell.length_a   1.000
_cell.length_b   1.000
_cell.length_c   1.000
_cell.angle_alpha   90.00
_cell.angle_beta   90.00
_cell.angle_gamma   90.00
#
_symmetry.space_group_name_H-M   'P 1'
#
loop_
_entity.id
_entity.type
_entity.pdbx_description
1 polymer ?
#
loop_
_entity_poly.entity_id
_entity_poly.type
_entity_poly.pdbx_seq_one_letter_code
_entity_poly.pdbx_strand_id
1 'polypeptide(L)'
;MVNDNVLDILKYFEIDEKTGFLLPNPLSKLPEEFEPWHQIADEIQELIEKNLLEDRLQQLPLITTESLNTNNELRLAHLLLVTLAAGYVWQDGPDKVVIINYLLV
;
A
#
# COMPACT_ATOMS: atom_id res chain seq x y z
N MET A 1 -5.46 36.61 -2.35
CA MET A 1 -6.66 35.80 -2.06
C MET A 1 -6.77 34.80 -3.18
N VAL A 2 -6.69 33.50 -2.88
CA VAL A 2 -7.01 32.46 -3.86
C VAL A 2 -8.51 32.61 -4.17
N ASN A 3 -8.87 32.59 -5.45
CA ASN A 3 -10.25 32.73 -5.88
C ASN A 3 -11.02 31.48 -5.42
N ASP A 4 -12.19 31.65 -4.79
CA ASP A 4 -12.99 30.54 -4.23
C ASP A 4 -13.26 29.42 -5.27
N ASN A 5 -13.38 29.80 -6.54
CA ASN A 5 -13.52 28.86 -7.67
C ASN A 5 -12.31 27.91 -7.84
N VAL A 6 -11.09 28.39 -7.55
CA VAL A 6 -9.88 27.57 -7.62
C VAL A 6 -9.85 26.54 -6.49
N LEU A 7 -10.29 26.92 -5.28
CA LEU A 7 -10.34 26.01 -4.14
C LEU A 7 -11.35 24.87 -4.36
N ASP A 8 -12.49 25.18 -4.95
CA ASP A 8 -13.50 24.17 -5.32
C ASP A 8 -12.96 23.17 -6.36
N ILE A 9 -12.21 23.66 -7.36
CA ILE A 9 -11.56 22.81 -8.37
C ILE A 9 -10.52 21.90 -7.72
N LEU A 10 -9.65 22.44 -6.87
CA LEU A 10 -8.62 21.67 -6.19
C LEU A 10 -9.24 20.56 -5.33
N LYS A 11 -10.30 20.89 -4.58
CA LYS A 11 -11.04 19.91 -3.78
C LYS A 11 -11.69 18.83 -4.63
N TYR A 12 -12.28 19.19 -5.77
CA TYR A 12 -12.89 18.23 -6.69
C TYR A 12 -11.89 17.21 -7.25
N PHE A 13 -10.66 17.65 -7.55
CA PHE A 13 -9.58 16.78 -8.04
C PHE A 13 -8.71 16.18 -6.93
N GLU A 14 -9.10 16.33 -5.65
CA GLU A 14 -8.33 15.87 -4.48
C GLU A 14 -6.88 16.40 -4.45
N ILE A 15 -6.68 17.65 -4.87
CA ILE A 15 -5.38 18.34 -4.83
C ILE A 15 -5.33 19.22 -3.59
N ASP A 16 -4.33 19.01 -2.74
CA ASP A 16 -4.10 19.84 -1.57
C ASP A 16 -3.47 21.19 -1.94
N GLU A 17 -3.91 22.27 -1.29
CA GLU A 17 -3.43 23.62 -1.56
C GLU A 17 -1.94 23.82 -1.24
N LYS A 18 -1.40 23.07 -0.28
CA LYS A 18 -0.03 23.21 0.22
C LYS A 18 0.88 22.14 -0.36
N THR A 19 0.41 20.90 -0.41
CA THR A 19 1.21 19.73 -0.81
C THR A 19 0.92 19.27 -2.24
N GLY A 20 -0.01 19.91 -2.94
CA GLY A 20 -0.37 19.60 -4.32
C GLY A 20 -0.97 18.20 -4.41
N PHE A 21 -0.41 17.35 -5.26
CA PHE A 21 -0.89 15.97 -5.44
C PHE A 21 -0.49 15.01 -4.31
N LEU A 22 0.36 15.44 -3.38
CA LEU A 22 0.71 14.65 -2.22
C LEU A 22 -0.45 14.64 -1.23
N LEU A 23 -0.75 13.47 -0.69
CA LEU A 23 -1.81 13.29 0.29
C LEU A 23 -1.46 14.08 1.59
N PRO A 24 -2.29 15.05 2.00
CA PRO A 24 -2.08 15.74 3.25
C PRO A 24 -2.47 14.83 4.43
N ASN A 25 -1.63 14.81 5.48
CA ASN A 25 -1.83 14.01 6.70
C ASN A 25 -2.11 12.52 6.40
N PRO A 26 -1.13 11.81 5.78
CA PRO A 26 -1.31 10.41 5.46
C PRO A 26 -1.54 9.58 6.73
N LEU A 27 -2.41 8.59 6.63
CA LEU A 27 -2.59 7.61 7.70
C LEU A 27 -1.32 6.75 7.80
N SER A 28 -0.86 6.49 9.01
CA SER A 28 0.33 5.67 9.27
C SER A 28 0.02 4.24 9.69
N LYS A 29 -1.20 3.98 10.18
CA LYS A 29 -1.61 2.68 10.69
C LYS A 29 -3.06 2.37 10.33
N LEU A 30 -3.28 1.16 9.81
CA LEU A 30 -4.61 0.60 9.56
C LEU A 30 -5.23 0.02 10.85
N PRO A 31 -6.54 -0.28 10.84
CA PRO A 31 -7.17 -1.09 11.89
C PRO A 31 -6.41 -2.40 12.16
N GLU A 32 -6.57 -2.93 13.38
CA GLU A 32 -5.81 -4.08 13.91
C GLU A 32 -5.92 -5.35 13.04
N GLU A 33 -7.04 -5.53 12.34
CA GLU A 33 -7.23 -6.66 11.42
C GLU A 33 -6.22 -6.69 10.25
N PHE A 34 -5.62 -5.55 9.90
CA PHE A 34 -4.64 -5.39 8.83
C PHE A 34 -3.20 -5.37 9.35
N GLU A 35 -2.97 -5.56 10.64
CA GLU A 35 -1.64 -5.64 11.25
C GLU A 35 -0.71 -6.64 10.54
N PRO A 36 -1.17 -7.81 10.04
CA PRO A 36 -0.30 -8.72 9.30
C PRO A 36 0.36 -8.09 8.05
N TRP A 37 -0.32 -7.15 7.37
CA TRP A 37 0.28 -6.45 6.23
C TRP A 37 1.37 -5.48 6.67
N HIS A 38 1.14 -4.77 7.78
CA HIS A 38 2.14 -3.87 8.36
C HIS A 38 3.40 -4.61 8.79
N GLN A 39 3.24 -5.71 9.53
CA GLN A 39 4.38 -6.50 10.04
C GLN A 39 5.31 -6.96 8.91
N ILE A 40 4.74 -7.51 7.83
CA ILE A 40 5.56 -7.99 6.71
C ILE A 40 6.19 -6.82 5.97
N ALA A 41 5.49 -5.69 5.80
CA ALA A 41 6.04 -4.51 5.16
C ALA A 41 7.21 -3.92 5.95
N ASP A 42 7.11 -3.88 7.28
CA ASP A 42 8.17 -3.38 8.17
C ASP A 42 9.40 -4.30 8.17
N GLU A 43 9.20 -5.61 8.06
CA GLU A 43 10.27 -6.64 8.06
C GLU A 43 10.74 -7.02 6.64
N ILE A 44 10.22 -6.37 5.61
CA ILE A 44 10.33 -6.86 4.22
C ILE A 44 11.78 -7.03 3.76
N GLN A 45 12.67 -6.12 4.16
CA GLN A 45 14.08 -6.19 3.79
C GLN A 45 14.75 -7.42 4.40
N GLU A 46 14.53 -7.68 5.68
CA GLU A 46 15.12 -8.84 6.38
C GLU A 46 14.58 -10.16 5.81
N LEU A 47 13.29 -10.19 5.45
CA LEU A 47 12.66 -11.34 4.83
C LEU A 47 13.24 -11.64 3.45
N ILE A 48 13.51 -10.61 2.63
CA ILE A 48 14.16 -10.77 1.32
C ILE A 48 15.60 -11.27 1.50
N GLU A 49 16.38 -10.65 2.38
CA GLU A 49 17.78 -11.03 2.63
C GLU A 49 17.91 -12.49 3.10
N LYS A 50 16.91 -12.99 3.83
CA LYS A 50 16.86 -14.37 4.33
C LYS A 50 16.16 -15.35 3.38
N ASN A 51 15.61 -14.90 2.25
CA ASN A 51 14.77 -15.69 1.35
C ASN A 51 13.55 -16.31 2.06
N LEU A 52 12.93 -15.57 2.99
CA LEU A 52 11.77 -15.99 3.79
C LEU A 52 10.49 -15.25 3.43
N LEU A 53 10.54 -14.29 2.50
CA LEU A 53 9.39 -13.45 2.16
C LEU A 53 8.24 -14.28 1.56
N GLU A 54 8.52 -15.19 0.64
CA GLU A 54 7.49 -16.07 0.06
C GLU A 54 6.78 -16.91 1.13
N ASP A 55 7.54 -17.61 1.99
CA ASP A 55 6.99 -18.42 3.07
C ASP A 55 6.13 -17.58 4.03
N ARG A 56 6.58 -16.36 4.34
CA ARG A 56 5.84 -15.44 5.20
C ARG A 56 4.54 -14.95 4.57
N LEU A 57 4.55 -14.66 3.27
CA LEU A 57 3.35 -14.25 2.53
C LEU A 57 2.36 -15.40 2.36
N GLN A 58 2.81 -16.64 2.16
CA GLN A 58 1.92 -17.81 2.08
C GLN A 58 1.18 -18.09 3.39
N GLN A 59 1.72 -17.63 4.52
CA GLN A 59 1.08 -17.74 5.84
C GLN A 59 0.10 -16.60 6.14
N LEU A 60 -0.02 -15.59 5.27
CA LEU A 60 -0.98 -14.53 5.47
C LEU A 60 -2.41 -15.07 5.42
N PRO A 61 -3.26 -14.71 6.40
CA PRO A 61 -4.68 -14.98 6.28
C PRO A 61 -5.27 -14.16 5.13
N LEU A 62 -6.30 -14.70 4.48
CA LEU A 62 -7.13 -13.91 3.58
C LEU A 62 -7.91 -12.88 4.41
N ILE A 63 -7.56 -11.60 4.25
CA ILE A 63 -8.20 -10.49 4.96
C ILE A 63 -9.13 -9.78 3.98
N THR A 64 -10.40 -9.59 4.38
CA THR A 64 -11.38 -8.82 3.61
C THR A 64 -11.13 -7.32 3.75
N THR A 65 -11.42 -6.55 2.71
CA THR A 65 -11.25 -5.08 2.68
C THR A 65 -12.54 -4.32 3.00
N GLU A 66 -13.62 -5.01 3.36
CA GLU A 66 -14.94 -4.42 3.63
C GLU A 66 -14.95 -3.37 4.74
N SER A 67 -13.99 -3.42 5.67
CA SER A 67 -13.85 -2.47 6.77
C SER A 67 -13.01 -1.22 6.42
N LEU A 68 -12.35 -1.17 5.25
CA LEU A 68 -11.63 0.01 4.77
C LEU A 68 -12.63 0.99 4.14
N ASN A 69 -12.95 2.06 4.86
CA ASN A 69 -14.07 2.93 4.51
C ASN A 69 -13.63 4.34 4.05
N THR A 70 -12.38 4.71 4.32
CA THR A 70 -11.87 6.04 3.98
C THR A 70 -10.82 5.99 2.87
N ASN A 71 -10.71 7.07 2.09
CA ASN A 71 -9.67 7.18 1.06
C ASN A 71 -8.25 7.05 1.65
N ASN A 72 -8.02 7.52 2.87
CA ASN A 72 -6.71 7.39 3.53
C ASN A 72 -6.39 5.94 3.90
N GLU A 73 -7.37 5.20 4.42
CA GLU A 73 -7.24 3.76 4.67
C GLU A 73 -6.98 2.99 3.38
N LEU A 74 -7.74 3.25 2.32
CA LEU A 74 -7.55 2.59 1.02
C LEU A 74 -6.18 2.91 0.41
N ARG A 75 -5.71 4.16 0.51
CA ARG A 75 -4.37 4.56 0.02
C ARG A 75 -3.25 3.87 0.81
N LEU A 76 -3.37 3.77 2.13
CA LEU A 76 -2.39 3.06 2.97
C LEU A 76 -2.41 1.55 2.70
N ALA A 77 -3.60 0.94 2.62
CA ALA A 77 -3.74 -0.48 2.27
C ALA A 77 -3.12 -0.78 0.90
N HIS A 78 -3.41 0.05 -0.11
CA HIS A 78 -2.80 -0.09 -1.43
C HIS A 78 -1.27 0.03 -1.37
N LEU A 79 -0.73 1.00 -0.62
CA LEU A 79 0.72 1.15 -0.44
C LEU A 79 1.37 -0.10 0.17
N LEU A 80 0.78 -0.65 1.24
CA LEU A 80 1.28 -1.87 1.87
C LEU A 80 1.24 -3.04 0.88
N LEU A 81 0.08 -3.28 0.26
CA LEU A 81 -0.12 -4.41 -0.66
C LEU A 81 0.80 -4.32 -1.89
N VAL A 82 0.98 -3.13 -2.47
CA VAL A 82 1.89 -2.97 -3.62
C VAL A 82 3.35 -3.15 -3.20
N THR A 83 3.71 -2.78 -1.96
CA THR A 83 5.04 -3.01 -1.40
C THR A 83 5.30 -4.51 -1.23
N LEU A 84 4.34 -5.25 -0.66
CA LEU A 84 4.42 -6.70 -0.52
C LEU A 84 4.48 -7.41 -1.88
N ALA A 85 3.64 -7.00 -2.84
CA ALA A 85 3.64 -7.56 -4.18
C ALA A 85 4.97 -7.29 -4.91
N ALA A 86 5.49 -6.06 -4.83
CA ALA A 86 6.78 -5.72 -5.40
C ALA A 86 7.91 -6.52 -4.74
N GLY A 87 7.90 -6.64 -3.41
CA GLY A 87 8.85 -7.48 -2.69
C GLY A 87 8.83 -8.92 -3.19
N TYR A 88 7.65 -9.53 -3.30
CA TYR A 88 7.51 -10.90 -3.79
C TYR A 88 7.99 -11.09 -5.23
N VAL A 89 7.59 -10.20 -6.14
CA VAL A 89 7.92 -10.30 -7.57
C VAL A 89 9.41 -10.11 -7.82
N TRP A 90 10.06 -9.20 -7.09
CA TRP A 90 11.41 -8.75 -7.36
C TRP A 90 12.45 -9.17 -6.31
N GLN A 91 12.09 -10.01 -5.33
CA GLN A 91 12.99 -10.46 -4.25
C GLN A 91 14.32 -11.04 -4.76
N ASP A 92 14.30 -11.73 -5.91
CA ASP A 92 15.47 -12.39 -6.51
C ASP A 92 16.18 -11.53 -7.57
N GLY A 93 15.78 -10.26 -7.70
CA GLY A 93 16.29 -9.32 -8.69
C GLY A 93 15.57 -9.35 -10.04
N PRO A 94 15.91 -8.42 -10.95
CA PRO A 94 15.15 -8.16 -12.17
C PRO A 94 15.16 -9.31 -13.19
N ASP A 95 16.12 -10.22 -13.11
CA ASP A 95 16.27 -11.35 -14.04
C ASP A 95 15.52 -12.62 -13.57
N LYS A 96 14.94 -12.59 -12.36
CA LYS A 96 14.31 -13.74 -11.70
C LYS A 96 12.92 -13.39 -11.19
N VAL A 97 12.16 -12.72 -12.04
CA VAL A 97 10.80 -12.28 -11.74
C VAL A 97 9.89 -13.47 -11.46
N VAL A 98 9.26 -13.46 -10.28
CA VAL A 98 8.21 -14.43 -9.95
C VAL A 98 6.89 -13.91 -10.54
N ILE A 99 6.30 -14.68 -11.46
CA ILE A 99 4.99 -14.35 -12.02
C ILE A 99 3.92 -14.71 -11.01
N ILE A 100 3.16 -13.71 -10.54
CA ILE A 100 2.01 -13.93 -9.67
C ILE A 100 0.88 -14.53 -10.50
N ASN A 101 0.68 -15.84 -10.42
CA ASN A 101 -0.40 -16.54 -11.14
C ASN A 101 -1.82 -16.27 -10.58
N TYR A 102 -1.97 -15.45 -9.54
CA TYR A 102 -3.25 -15.23 -8.85
C TYR A 102 -3.76 -13.78 -8.81
N LEU A 103 -3.11 -12.81 -9.48
CA LEU A 103 -3.54 -11.39 -9.48
C LEU A 103 -4.07 -10.88 -10.84
N LEU A 104 -4.35 -11.78 -11.79
CA LEU A 104 -5.10 -11.46 -13.00
C LEU A 104 -6.45 -12.18 -12.96
N VAL A 105 -7.36 -11.69 -12.13
CA VAL A 105 -8.81 -11.92 -12.28
C VAL A 105 -9.52 -10.59 -12.05
#